data_AF-A0AAU1JL05-F1
#
_entry.id   AF-A0AAU1JL05-F1
#
_cell.length_a   1.000
_cell.length_b   1.000
_cell.length_c   1.000
_cell.angle_alpha   90.00
_cell.angle_beta   90.00
_cell.angle_gamma   90.00
#
_symmetry.space_group_name_H-M   'P 1'
#
loop_
_entity.id
_entity.type
_entity.pdbx_description
1 polymer ?
#
loop_
_entity_poly.entity_id
_entity_poly.type
_entity_poly.pdbx_seq_one_letter_code
_entity_poly.pdbx_strand_id
1 'polypeptide(L)'
;MSRLDPGSTIWFTLSIDGESLGYFNGCDGLSSTVEVEHRQEGGNNGFVWQLPTRVTFSTIRLTRPLTPDTAKVAKWISSVQTGIRRPTGQIAALRADGSEVAHWGLIDVLPVSWQGPSLDPSGPAVATEVLEIAHHGFTD
;
A
#
# COMPACT_ATOMS: atom_id res chain seq x y z
N MET A 1 -20.23 -26.05 0.93
CA MET A 1 -19.70 -24.79 0.35
C MET A 1 -18.39 -25.14 -0.33
N SER A 2 -18.25 -24.88 -1.63
CA SER A 2 -16.99 -25.10 -2.35
C SER A 2 -15.92 -24.19 -1.76
N ARG A 3 -14.77 -24.77 -1.38
CA ARG A 3 -13.60 -24.01 -0.94
C ARG A 3 -13.18 -23.10 -2.09
N LEU A 4 -13.30 -21.79 -1.92
CA LEU A 4 -12.78 -20.81 -2.88
C LEU A 4 -11.26 -20.91 -2.92
N ASP A 5 -10.69 -20.70 -4.10
CA ASP A 5 -9.25 -20.66 -4.25
C ASP A 5 -8.66 -19.51 -3.41
N PRO A 6 -7.47 -19.69 -2.82
CA PRO A 6 -6.77 -18.61 -2.17
C PRO A 6 -6.48 -17.48 -3.17
N GLY A 7 -6.28 -16.27 -2.66
CA GLY A 7 -5.98 -15.12 -3.52
C GLY A 7 -4.73 -15.31 -4.36
N SER A 8 -4.74 -14.76 -5.57
CA SER A 8 -3.55 -14.73 -6.41
C SER A 8 -2.79 -13.45 -6.13
N THR A 9 -1.45 -13.52 -6.05
CA THR A 9 -0.58 -12.33 -5.97
C THR A 9 -0.43 -11.63 -7.33
N ILE A 10 -1.25 -11.99 -8.33
CA ILE A 10 -1.00 -11.59 -9.72
C ILE A 10 -1.40 -10.14 -9.96
N TRP A 11 -2.54 -9.70 -9.40
CA TRP A 11 -2.96 -8.29 -9.45
C TRP A 11 -3.88 -7.91 -8.31
N PHE A 12 -3.87 -6.63 -8.00
CA PHE A 12 -4.74 -5.99 -7.01
C PHE A 12 -5.12 -4.60 -7.52
N THR A 13 -6.13 -3.99 -6.94
CA THR A 13 -6.55 -2.62 -7.28
C THR A 13 -6.18 -1.65 -6.17
N LEU A 14 -5.83 -0.43 -6.57
CA LEU A 14 -5.76 0.72 -5.66
C LEU A 14 -6.90 1.67 -5.99
N SER A 15 -7.63 2.11 -4.95
CA SER A 15 -8.55 3.24 -5.06
C SER A 15 -8.24 4.32 -4.02
N ILE A 16 -8.54 5.56 -4.34
CA ILE A 16 -8.37 6.75 -3.48
C ILE A 16 -9.70 7.48 -3.45
N ASP A 17 -10.31 7.63 -2.27
CA ASP A 17 -11.68 8.15 -2.08
C ASP A 17 -12.72 7.50 -3.02
N GLY A 18 -12.58 6.19 -3.27
CA GLY A 18 -13.43 5.41 -4.16
C GLY A 18 -13.13 5.57 -5.66
N GLU A 19 -12.23 6.47 -6.06
CA GLU A 19 -11.76 6.57 -7.44
C GLU A 19 -10.66 5.52 -7.70
N SER A 20 -10.90 4.63 -8.67
CA SER A 20 -9.92 3.60 -9.03
C SER A 20 -8.72 4.21 -9.78
N LEU A 21 -7.53 3.96 -9.22
CA LEU A 21 -6.24 4.24 -9.87
C LEU A 21 -5.77 3.07 -10.74
N GLY A 22 -6.57 2.03 -10.92
CA GLY A 22 -6.32 0.89 -11.80
C GLY A 22 -5.69 -0.31 -11.10
N TYR A 23 -5.23 -1.27 -11.91
CA TYR A 23 -4.60 -2.50 -11.46
C TYR A 23 -3.10 -2.32 -11.25
N PHE A 24 -2.57 -2.99 -10.24
CA PHE A 24 -1.14 -3.08 -9.92
C PHE A 24 -0.75 -4.54 -9.72
N ASN A 25 0.56 -4.84 -9.87
CA ASN A 25 1.07 -6.20 -9.78
C ASN A 25 2.27 -6.36 -8.83
N GLY A 26 2.71 -5.29 -8.17
CA GLY A 26 3.65 -5.34 -7.04
C GLY A 26 3.15 -4.48 -5.89
N CYS A 27 3.12 -5.04 -4.68
CA CYS A 27 2.77 -4.34 -3.44
C CYS A 27 3.73 -4.77 -2.34
N ASP A 28 4.55 -3.84 -1.88
CA ASP A 28 5.46 -4.01 -0.76
C ASP A 28 5.12 -3.02 0.35
N GLY A 29 5.48 -3.33 1.60
CA GLY A 29 5.33 -2.38 2.71
C GLY A 29 3.89 -2.22 3.22
N LEU A 30 2.99 -3.15 2.93
CA LEU A 30 1.68 -3.21 3.59
C LEU A 30 1.86 -3.83 4.99
N SER A 31 2.27 -3.03 5.97
CA SER A 31 2.55 -3.52 7.32
C SER A 31 2.33 -2.47 8.42
N SER A 32 2.04 -2.95 9.62
CA SER A 32 2.00 -2.17 10.86
C SER A 32 2.85 -2.84 11.93
N THR A 33 3.62 -2.06 12.68
CA THR A 33 4.44 -2.56 13.79
C THR A 33 4.08 -1.83 15.07
N VAL A 34 3.77 -2.58 16.13
CA VAL A 34 3.59 -2.03 17.47
C VAL A 34 4.95 -1.87 18.13
N GLU A 35 5.33 -0.64 18.47
CA GLU A 35 6.51 -0.37 19.28
C GLU A 35 6.24 -0.78 20.73
N VAL A 36 7.07 -1.67 21.29
CA VAL A 36 6.90 -2.21 22.64
C VAL A 36 8.05 -1.75 23.52
N GLU A 37 7.69 -1.14 24.65
CA GLU A 37 8.61 -0.76 25.69
C GLU A 37 8.73 -1.87 26.74
N HIS A 38 9.96 -2.22 27.11
CA HIS A 38 10.24 -3.25 28.10
C HIS A 38 10.49 -2.66 29.49
N ARG A 39 9.73 -3.11 30.49
CA ARG A 39 9.89 -2.67 31.88
C ARG A 39 10.11 -3.85 32.83
N GLN A 40 11.16 -3.76 33.62
CA GLN A 40 11.47 -4.71 34.69
C GLN A 40 11.08 -4.09 36.03
N GLU A 41 10.35 -4.85 36.84
CA GLU A 41 9.98 -4.44 38.19
C GLU A 41 10.66 -5.34 39.22
N GLY A 42 11.01 -4.77 40.38
CA GLY A 42 11.56 -5.55 41.49
C GLY A 42 10.51 -6.50 42.08
N GLY A 43 10.95 -7.67 42.54
CA GLY A 43 10.07 -8.68 43.14
C GLY A 43 9.35 -9.57 42.13
N ASN A 44 9.38 -9.22 40.85
CA ASN A 44 8.90 -10.08 39.76
C ASN A 44 10.09 -10.66 38.98
N ASN A 45 10.37 -11.95 39.18
CA ASN A 45 11.47 -12.66 38.53
C ASN A 45 10.99 -13.56 37.36
N GLY A 46 9.69 -13.53 37.02
CA GLY A 46 9.09 -14.44 36.06
C GLY A 46 9.05 -13.91 34.62
N PHE A 47 8.96 -12.58 34.45
CA PHE A 47 8.83 -11.96 33.14
C PHE A 47 9.25 -10.49 33.12
N VAL A 48 9.33 -9.93 31.91
CA VAL A 48 9.50 -8.49 31.66
C VAL A 48 8.18 -7.95 31.10
N TRP A 49 7.71 -6.82 31.62
CA TRP A 49 6.51 -6.17 31.09
C TRP A 49 6.76 -5.70 29.66
N GLN A 50 5.85 -6.05 28.76
CA GLN A 50 5.80 -5.59 27.37
C GLN A 50 4.69 -4.55 27.27
N LEU A 51 5.05 -3.27 27.22
CA LEU A 51 4.12 -2.14 27.22
C LEU A 51 4.02 -1.55 25.80
N PRO A 52 2.89 -1.74 25.08
CA PRO A 52 2.69 -1.14 23.78
C PRO A 52 2.73 0.39 23.86
N THR A 53 3.39 1.03 22.90
CA THR A 53 3.50 2.49 22.81
C THR A 53 2.79 3.01 21.57
N ARG A 54 3.48 3.19 20.44
CA ARG A 54 2.89 3.65 19.18
C ARG A 54 2.82 2.51 18.15
N VAL A 55 1.90 2.65 17.21
CA VAL A 55 1.90 1.84 15.98
C VAL A 55 2.59 2.65 14.88
N THR A 56 3.56 2.04 14.22
CA THR A 56 4.19 2.59 13.02
C THR A 56 3.67 1.87 11.78
N PHE A 57 3.52 2.62 10.69
CA PHE A 57 3.06 2.11 9.41
C PHE A 57 4.16 2.34 8.38
N SER A 58 4.49 1.30 7.62
CA SER A 58 5.50 1.42 6.57
C SER A 58 4.95 2.13 5.35
N THR A 59 5.81 2.85 4.62
CA THR A 59 5.48 3.32 3.27
C THR A 59 5.15 2.12 2.38
N ILE A 60 4.02 2.19 1.68
CA ILE A 60 3.60 1.17 0.74
C ILE A 60 4.17 1.52 -0.63
N ARG A 61 4.88 0.56 -1.23
CA ARG A 61 5.46 0.69 -2.57
C ARG A 61 4.68 -0.17 -3.55
N LEU A 62 4.15 0.47 -4.58
CA LEU A 62 3.27 -0.12 -5.58
C LEU A 62 3.95 -0.06 -6.95
N THR A 63 3.98 -1.17 -7.67
CA THR A 63 4.59 -1.26 -9.01
C THR A 63 3.57 -1.80 -10.01
N ARG A 64 3.64 -1.28 -11.25
CA ARG A 64 2.91 -1.86 -12.38
C ARG A 64 3.55 -1.55 -13.73
N PRO A 65 3.23 -2.30 -14.79
CA PRO A 65 3.46 -1.89 -16.17
C PRO A 65 2.69 -0.60 -16.50
N LEU A 66 3.21 0.19 -17.44
CA LEU A 66 2.50 1.36 -17.96
C LEU A 66 1.10 0.99 -18.49
N THR A 67 0.12 1.79 -18.12
CA THR A 67 -1.26 1.71 -18.62
C THR A 67 -1.81 3.13 -18.80
N PRO A 68 -2.97 3.32 -19.44
CA PRO A 68 -3.62 4.63 -19.47
C PRO A 68 -3.89 5.20 -18.06
N ASP A 69 -4.06 4.34 -17.05
CA ASP A 69 -4.25 4.75 -15.65
C ASP A 69 -2.98 5.37 -15.02
N THR A 70 -1.81 5.21 -15.63
CA THR A 70 -0.57 5.89 -15.20
C THR A 70 -0.75 7.40 -15.14
N ALA A 71 -1.52 7.98 -16.06
CA ALA A 71 -1.82 9.40 -16.06
C ALA A 71 -2.60 9.84 -14.81
N LYS A 72 -3.45 8.97 -14.23
CA LYS A 72 -4.18 9.27 -12.99
C LYS A 72 -3.24 9.40 -11.80
N VAL A 73 -2.28 8.47 -11.68
CA VAL A 73 -1.27 8.47 -10.62
C VAL A 73 -0.38 9.71 -10.72
N ALA A 74 0.15 10.00 -11.92
CA ALA A 74 0.95 11.19 -12.17
C ALA A 74 0.18 12.48 -11.82
N LYS A 75 -1.10 12.56 -12.20
CA LYS A 75 -1.97 13.71 -11.85
C LYS A 75 -2.17 13.82 -10.33
N TRP A 76 -2.37 12.71 -9.63
CA TRP A 76 -2.58 12.71 -8.19
C TRP A 76 -1.36 13.24 -7.44
N ILE A 77 -0.15 12.78 -7.78
CA ILE A 77 1.06 13.29 -7.13
C ILE A 77 1.31 14.76 -7.48
N SER A 78 1.07 15.20 -8.73
CA SER A 78 1.20 16.61 -9.10
C SER A 78 0.23 17.51 -8.31
N SER A 79 -0.93 17.01 -7.90
CA SER A 79 -1.90 17.78 -7.12
C SER A 79 -1.38 18.23 -5.75
N VAL A 80 -0.37 17.55 -5.19
CA VAL A 80 0.27 17.92 -3.92
C VAL A 80 0.87 19.33 -3.97
N GLN A 81 1.36 19.77 -5.15
CA GLN A 81 1.94 21.09 -5.34
C GLN A 81 0.92 22.23 -5.18
N THR A 82 -0.36 21.97 -5.45
CA THR A 82 -1.44 22.96 -5.35
C THR A 82 -2.18 22.89 -4.02
N GLY A 83 -1.95 21.83 -3.23
CA GLY A 83 -2.46 21.67 -1.87
C GLY A 83 -2.37 20.22 -1.42
N ILE A 84 -2.19 20.02 -0.12
CA ILE A 84 -2.15 18.67 0.46
C ILE A 84 -3.56 18.26 0.84
N ARG A 85 -4.05 17.19 0.20
CA ARG A 85 -5.24 16.44 0.63
C ARG A 85 -4.81 15.08 1.13
N ARG A 86 -5.51 14.57 2.15
CA ARG A 86 -5.25 13.28 2.80
C ARG A 86 -6.49 12.39 2.66
N PRO A 87 -6.73 11.82 1.46
CA PRO A 87 -7.87 10.96 1.21
C PRO A 87 -7.78 9.62 1.95
N THR A 88 -8.88 8.90 1.97
CA THR A 88 -8.88 7.47 2.28
C THR A 88 -8.41 6.66 1.08
N GLY A 89 -7.79 5.51 1.31
CA GLY A 89 -7.38 4.59 0.25
C GLY A 89 -7.87 3.19 0.51
N GLN A 90 -7.92 2.37 -0.54
CA GLN A 90 -8.20 0.95 -0.41
C GLN A 90 -7.33 0.16 -1.37
N ILE A 91 -6.67 -0.87 -0.84
CA ILE A 91 -5.98 -1.89 -1.61
C ILE A 91 -6.83 -3.16 -1.56
N ALA A 92 -7.18 -3.73 -2.71
CA ALA A 92 -8.00 -4.95 -2.78
C ALA A 92 -7.30 -6.03 -3.62
N ALA A 93 -6.97 -7.16 -2.98
CA ALA A 93 -6.35 -8.31 -3.63
C ALA A 93 -7.43 -9.17 -4.32
N LEU A 94 -7.15 -9.60 -5.54
CA LEU A 94 -8.13 -10.27 -6.39
C LEU A 94 -7.72 -11.72 -6.73
N ARG A 95 -8.72 -12.56 -6.96
CA ARG A 95 -8.56 -13.88 -7.59
C ARG A 95 -8.39 -13.72 -9.11
N ALA A 96 -8.04 -14.83 -9.76
CA ALA A 96 -7.95 -14.90 -11.21
C ALA A 96 -9.29 -14.60 -11.92
N ASP A 97 -10.42 -14.89 -11.27
CA ASP A 97 -11.76 -14.55 -11.77
C ASP A 97 -12.18 -13.10 -11.50
N GLY A 98 -11.31 -12.29 -10.89
CA GLY A 98 -11.57 -10.89 -10.52
C GLY A 98 -12.34 -10.71 -9.22
N SER A 99 -12.74 -11.78 -8.53
CA SER A 99 -13.39 -11.67 -7.21
C SER A 99 -12.41 -11.22 -6.13
N GLU A 100 -12.89 -10.41 -5.20
CA GLU A 100 -12.09 -9.94 -4.09
C GLU A 100 -11.78 -11.06 -3.09
N VAL A 101 -10.53 -11.09 -2.63
CA VAL A 101 -10.04 -12.04 -1.63
C VAL A 101 -9.96 -11.37 -0.26
N ALA A 102 -9.38 -10.18 -0.24
CA ALA A 102 -9.15 -9.37 0.93
C ALA A 102 -8.97 -7.91 0.49
N HIS A 103 -9.32 -6.98 1.37
CA HIS A 103 -9.04 -5.58 1.21
C HIS A 103 -8.38 -5.01 2.48
N TRP A 104 -7.71 -3.88 2.29
CA TRP A 104 -7.12 -3.09 3.36
C TRP A 104 -7.47 -1.64 3.10
N GLY A 105 -8.35 -1.07 3.94
CA GLY A 105 -8.58 0.37 3.95
C GLY A 105 -7.44 1.11 4.64
N LEU A 106 -7.08 2.27 4.10
CA LEU A 106 -5.97 3.13 4.52
C LEU A 106 -6.49 4.51 4.92
N ILE A 107 -5.95 5.05 6.00
CA ILE A 107 -6.31 6.37 6.55
C ILE A 107 -5.28 7.41 6.14
N ASP A 108 -5.74 8.61 5.78
CA ASP A 108 -4.92 9.79 5.49
C ASP A 108 -3.76 9.51 4.51
N VAL A 109 -4.09 8.89 3.38
CA VAL A 109 -3.11 8.48 2.38
C VAL A 109 -2.46 9.72 1.75
N LEU A 110 -1.14 9.66 1.60
CA LEU A 110 -0.33 10.71 0.99
C LEU A 110 0.55 10.09 -0.10
N PRO A 111 0.50 10.57 -1.36
CA PRO A 111 1.48 10.15 -2.36
C PRO A 111 2.84 10.77 -2.01
N VAL A 112 3.86 9.93 -1.86
CA VAL A 112 5.21 10.31 -1.43
C VAL A 112 6.12 10.48 -2.64
N SER A 113 6.11 9.50 -3.55
CA SER A 113 6.93 9.55 -4.75
C SER A 113 6.24 8.82 -5.90
N TRP A 114 6.55 9.28 -7.12
CA TRP A 114 6.16 8.60 -8.34
C TRP A 114 7.35 8.60 -9.29
N GLN A 115 7.67 7.42 -9.80
CA GLN A 115 8.74 7.20 -10.75
C GLN A 115 8.13 6.60 -12.00
N GLY A 116 8.17 7.37 -13.09
CA GLY A 116 7.76 6.90 -14.40
C GLY A 116 8.74 5.90 -15.01
N PRO A 117 8.40 5.38 -16.20
CA PRO A 117 9.22 4.41 -16.92
C PRO A 117 10.53 5.01 -17.43
N SER A 118 11.57 4.18 -17.49
CA SER A 118 12.72 4.45 -18.36
C SER A 118 12.38 4.02 -19.79
N LEU A 119 12.50 4.94 -20.75
CA LEU A 119 12.22 4.69 -22.16
C LEU A 119 13.54 4.68 -22.95
N ASP A 120 14.08 3.48 -23.19
CA ASP A 120 15.33 3.28 -23.92
C ASP A 120 15.12 2.32 -25.10
N PRO A 121 15.20 2.80 -26.36
CA PRO A 121 15.08 1.95 -27.54
C PRO A 121 16.16 0.86 -27.65
N SER A 122 17.30 1.01 -26.96
CA SER A 122 18.41 0.06 -27.01
C SER A 122 18.24 -1.13 -26.05
N GLY A 123 17.36 -1.02 -25.05
CA GLY A 123 17.08 -2.03 -24.05
C GLY A 123 15.59 -2.39 -23.99
N PRO A 124 15.08 -3.28 -24.86
CA PRO A 124 13.65 -3.61 -24.88
C PRO A 124 13.23 -4.35 -23.60
N ALA A 125 12.44 -3.68 -22.77
CA ALA A 125 11.84 -4.23 -21.55
C ALA A 125 10.42 -3.69 -21.36
N VAL A 126 9.63 -4.34 -20.49
CA VAL A 126 8.33 -3.81 -20.10
C VAL A 126 8.54 -2.52 -19.31
N ALA A 127 8.00 -1.43 -19.81
CA ALA A 127 8.03 -0.14 -19.14
C ALA A 127 7.14 -0.18 -17.89
N THR A 128 7.70 0.13 -16.73
CA THR A 128 7.02 0.09 -15.44
C THR A 128 7.01 1.45 -14.76
N GLU A 129 6.05 1.65 -13.86
CA GLU A 129 6.03 2.76 -12.94
C GLU A 129 6.06 2.27 -11.49
N VAL A 130 6.53 3.14 -10.61
CA VAL A 130 6.56 2.92 -9.16
C VAL A 130 5.87 4.09 -8.47
N LEU A 131 4.92 3.78 -7.60
CA LEU A 131 4.22 4.72 -6.75
C LEU A 131 4.50 4.36 -5.29
N GLU A 132 4.89 5.33 -4.48
CA GLU A 132 5.03 5.17 -3.04
C GLU A 132 3.99 6.02 -2.32
N ILE A 133 3.28 5.42 -1.36
CA ILE A 133 2.28 6.09 -0.54
C ILE A 133 2.58 5.90 0.95
N ALA A 134 2.39 6.96 1.73
CA ALA A 134 2.36 6.90 3.18
C ALA A 134 0.90 6.96 3.66
N HIS A 135 0.63 6.42 4.85
CA HIS A 135 -0.70 6.45 5.46
C HIS A 135 -0.56 6.52 6.99
N HIS A 136 -1.62 6.93 7.67
CA HIS A 136 -1.66 7.04 9.14
C HIS A 136 -2.35 5.86 9.84
N GLY A 137 -2.71 4.82 9.09
CA GLY A 137 -3.24 3.59 9.65
C GLY A 137 -4.15 2.84 8.72
N PHE A 138 -4.79 1.82 9.26
CA PHE A 138 -5.78 0.98 8.60
C PHE A 138 -7.17 1.25 9.17
N THR A 139 -8.22 1.16 8.33
CA THR A 139 -9.61 1.34 8.78
C THR A 139 -10.27 0.06 9.25
N ASP A 140 -9.71 -1.09 8.89
CA ASP A 140 -10.27 -2.43 9.08
C ASP A 140 -9.39 -3.29 10.02
#